data_AF-Q21GB2-F1
#
_entry.id   AF-Q21GB2-F1
#
_cell.length_a   1.000
_cell.length_b   1.000
_cell.length_c   1.000
_cell.angle_alpha   90.00
_cell.angle_beta   90.00
_cell.angle_gamma   90.00
#
_symmetry.space_group_name_H-M   'P 1'
#
loop_
_entity.id
_entity.type
_entity.pdbx_description
1 polymer ?
#
loop_
_entity_poly.entity_id
_entity_poly.type
_entity_poly.pdbx_seq_one_letter_code
_entity_poly.pdbx_strand_id
1 'polypeptide(L)'
;MNVCRALGFVFLVVLTSCAQHSYRNNEVIVNSTSSALSFEGRGAGAGMMLMSSMGPAGIAIGVAIDVGIAKEIEKAVNTTSVTFEQLLQRQLGMGCAKFDSKLSSTQLETVSVEKYGFRVSKGDSESVVAWFSIALNNNAEATINFPADFDELDTALPSIPFNVVKSDGEAAVQLWRNSLAVTCGG
;
A
#
# COMPACT_ATOMS: atom_id res chain seq x y z
N MET A 1 33.47 12.32 -49.69
CA MET A 1 32.63 13.32 -48.96
C MET A 1 31.28 12.75 -48.48
N ASN A 2 31.11 11.43 -48.33
CA ASN A 2 29.79 10.84 -47.98
C ASN A 2 29.68 10.36 -46.52
N VAL A 3 30.81 10.20 -45.82
CA VAL A 3 30.83 9.69 -44.44
C VAL A 3 30.42 10.78 -43.41
N CYS A 4 30.74 12.05 -43.69
CA CYS A 4 30.35 13.18 -42.82
C CYS A 4 28.85 13.51 -42.84
N ARG A 5 28.12 13.20 -43.93
CA ARG A 5 26.66 13.42 -43.98
C ARG A 5 25.88 12.31 -43.26
N ALA A 6 26.42 11.10 -43.18
CA ALA A 6 25.78 9.99 -42.47
C ALA A 6 25.89 10.13 -40.94
N LEU A 7 27.01 10.65 -40.43
CA LEU A 7 27.22 10.83 -38.98
C LEU A 7 26.27 11.87 -38.36
N GLY A 8 25.94 12.93 -39.10
CA GLY A 8 25.01 13.97 -38.65
C GLY A 8 23.55 13.49 -38.54
N PHE A 9 23.15 12.51 -39.36
CA PHE A 9 21.78 11.99 -39.36
C PHE A 9 21.52 11.03 -38.19
N VAL A 10 22.54 10.25 -37.79
CA VAL A 10 22.44 9.34 -36.63
C VAL A 10 22.32 10.10 -35.32
N PHE A 11 23.00 11.24 -35.17
CA PHE A 11 22.93 12.05 -33.95
C PHE A 11 21.56 12.72 -33.75
N LEU A 12 20.83 12.99 -34.83
CA LEU A 12 19.53 13.65 -34.81
C LEU A 12 18.37 12.70 -34.44
N VAL A 13 18.54 11.39 -34.65
CA VAL A 13 17.53 10.37 -34.33
C VAL A 13 17.59 9.94 -32.85
N VAL A 14 18.72 10.10 -32.18
CA VAL A 14 18.88 9.70 -30.75
C VAL A 14 18.30 10.73 -29.78
N LEU A 15 18.07 11.98 -30.22
CA LEU A 15 17.55 13.05 -29.36
C LEU A 15 16.01 13.15 -29.33
N THR A 16 15.29 12.47 -30.23
CA THR A 16 13.82 12.55 -30.29
C THR A 16 13.11 11.47 -29.47
N SER A 17 13.82 10.43 -29.01
CA SER A 17 13.23 9.30 -28.28
C SER A 17 12.90 9.58 -26.81
N CYS A 18 13.36 10.69 -26.22
CA CYS A 18 12.98 11.06 -24.85
C CYS A 18 11.70 11.91 -24.76
N ALA A 19 11.18 12.44 -25.88
CA ALA A 19 10.02 13.33 -25.87
C ALA A 19 8.65 12.59 -25.81
N GLN A 20 8.64 11.27 -25.91
CA GLN A 20 7.41 10.47 -26.02
C GLN A 20 7.02 9.73 -24.74
N HIS A 21 7.55 10.14 -23.59
CA HIS A 21 7.00 9.71 -22.32
C HIS A 21 5.70 10.48 -22.06
N SER A 22 4.59 9.94 -22.58
CA SER A 22 3.24 10.45 -22.31
C SER A 22 3.00 10.43 -20.81
N TYR A 23 3.17 11.59 -20.19
CA TYR A 23 2.72 11.85 -18.83
C TYR A 23 1.18 11.74 -18.82
N ARG A 24 0.66 10.61 -18.35
CA ARG A 24 -0.78 10.47 -18.12
C ARG A 24 -1.18 11.42 -17.00
N ASN A 25 -1.78 12.55 -17.35
CA ASN A 25 -2.54 13.40 -16.43
C ASN A 25 -3.96 12.82 -16.26
N ASN A 26 -4.08 11.57 -15.82
CA ASN A 26 -5.35 11.09 -15.31
C ASN A 26 -5.44 11.54 -13.85
N GLU A 27 -6.34 12.47 -13.56
CA GLU A 27 -6.64 12.87 -12.20
C GLU A 27 -7.37 11.70 -11.52
N VAL A 28 -6.63 10.89 -10.75
CA VAL A 28 -7.18 9.79 -9.97
C VAL A 28 -7.69 10.34 -8.64
N ILE A 29 -8.97 10.16 -8.37
CA ILE A 29 -9.60 10.61 -7.13
C ILE A 29 -9.50 9.47 -6.11
N VAL A 30 -8.78 9.71 -5.02
CA VAL A 30 -8.68 8.77 -3.89
C VAL A 30 -9.73 9.14 -2.84
N ASN A 31 -10.70 8.25 -2.64
CA ASN A 31 -11.69 8.34 -1.59
C ASN A 31 -11.40 7.30 -0.50
N SER A 32 -11.78 7.61 0.73
CA SER A 32 -11.65 6.70 1.86
C SER A 32 -13.04 6.26 2.30
N THR A 33 -13.35 4.98 2.20
CA THR A 33 -14.62 4.41 2.71
C THR A 33 -14.46 3.89 4.14
N SER A 34 -13.22 3.67 4.60
CA SER A 34 -12.89 3.40 5.99
C SER A 34 -12.11 4.55 6.60
N SER A 35 -12.65 5.16 7.65
CA SER A 35 -11.98 6.24 8.37
C SER A 35 -10.93 5.77 9.37
N ALA A 36 -10.91 4.47 9.72
CA ALA A 36 -10.11 3.98 10.84
C ALA A 36 -8.98 3.04 10.40
N LEU A 37 -7.79 3.30 10.97
CA LEU A 37 -6.64 2.41 10.90
C LEU A 37 -6.97 1.08 11.58
N SER A 38 -6.60 -0.03 10.95
CA SER A 38 -6.81 -1.38 11.49
C SER A 38 -5.51 -2.06 11.91
N PHE A 39 -5.60 -2.98 12.88
CA PHE A 39 -4.50 -3.86 13.25
C PHE A 39 -4.99 -5.29 13.34
N GLU A 40 -4.21 -6.27 12.87
CA GLU A 40 -4.57 -7.69 12.93
C GLU A 40 -3.40 -8.57 13.36
N GLY A 41 -3.64 -9.45 14.34
CA GLY A 41 -2.84 -10.65 14.55
C GLY A 41 -2.57 -11.00 16.01
N ARG A 42 -2.18 -10.03 16.84
CA ARG A 42 -1.85 -10.30 18.26
C ARG A 42 -3.09 -10.58 19.07
N GLY A 43 -4.12 -9.75 18.93
CA GLY A 43 -5.42 -9.92 19.53
C GLY A 43 -6.17 -11.13 18.98
N ALA A 44 -6.17 -11.34 17.67
CA ALA A 44 -6.71 -12.55 17.05
C ALA A 44 -6.06 -13.83 17.64
N GLY A 45 -4.74 -13.86 17.76
CA GLY A 45 -4.02 -14.99 18.37
C GLY A 45 -4.35 -15.19 19.86
N ALA A 46 -4.33 -14.12 20.65
CA ALA A 46 -4.69 -14.17 22.07
C ALA A 46 -6.15 -14.60 22.27
N GLY A 47 -7.07 -14.08 21.46
CA GLY A 47 -8.49 -14.40 21.54
C GLY A 47 -8.78 -15.87 21.25
N MET A 48 -8.09 -16.45 20.26
CA MET A 48 -8.17 -17.88 19.99
C MET A 48 -7.66 -18.73 21.16
N MET A 49 -6.58 -18.31 21.83
CA MET A 49 -6.09 -19.00 23.04
C MET A 49 -7.09 -18.91 24.19
N LEU A 50 -7.64 -17.71 24.41
CA LEU A 50 -8.61 -17.45 25.48
C LEU A 50 -9.98 -18.05 25.21
N MET A 51 -10.30 -18.43 23.97
CA MET A 51 -11.57 -19.07 23.62
C MET A 51 -11.79 -20.35 24.42
N SER A 52 -10.72 -21.11 24.71
CA SER A 52 -10.82 -22.36 25.48
C SER A 52 -11.24 -22.14 26.93
N SER A 53 -10.80 -21.05 27.56
CA SER A 53 -11.02 -20.75 28.97
C SER A 53 -12.17 -19.77 29.22
N MET A 54 -12.41 -18.85 28.28
CA MET A 54 -13.35 -17.72 28.40
C MET A 54 -14.46 -17.77 27.35
N GLY A 55 -14.49 -18.79 26.48
CA GLY A 55 -15.50 -18.94 25.44
C GLY A 55 -15.52 -17.75 24.47
N PRO A 56 -16.72 -17.30 24.03
CA PRO A 56 -16.85 -16.13 23.16
C PRO A 56 -16.24 -14.85 23.72
N ALA A 57 -16.17 -14.71 25.05
CA ALA A 57 -15.55 -13.55 25.68
C ALA A 57 -14.04 -13.48 25.40
N GLY A 58 -13.37 -14.63 25.27
CA GLY A 58 -11.96 -14.68 24.88
C GLY A 58 -11.72 -14.05 23.51
N ILE A 59 -12.57 -14.36 22.53
CA ILE A 59 -12.51 -13.74 21.19
C ILE A 59 -12.75 -12.23 21.27
N ALA A 60 -13.75 -11.79 22.04
CA ALA A 60 -14.04 -10.37 22.22
C ALA A 60 -12.87 -9.61 22.85
N ILE A 61 -12.18 -10.21 23.82
CA ILE A 61 -10.94 -9.66 24.40
C ILE A 61 -9.86 -9.57 23.33
N GLY A 62 -9.69 -10.61 22.52
CA GLY A 62 -8.78 -10.59 21.38
C GLY A 62 -9.03 -9.42 20.43
N VAL A 63 -10.28 -9.23 20.01
CA VAL A 63 -10.66 -8.10 19.15
C VAL A 63 -10.39 -6.76 19.83
N ALA A 64 -10.67 -6.63 21.13
CA ALA A 64 -10.39 -5.40 21.88
C ALA A 64 -8.89 -5.08 21.98
N ILE A 65 -8.02 -6.10 22.05
CA ILE A 65 -6.57 -5.94 22.01
C ILE A 65 -6.15 -5.35 20.67
N ASP A 66 -6.60 -5.92 19.56
CA ASP A 66 -6.25 -5.44 18.22
C ASP A 66 -6.77 -4.01 17.98
N VAL A 67 -7.99 -3.68 18.43
CA VAL A 67 -8.52 -2.31 18.41
C VAL A 67 -7.68 -1.35 19.26
N GLY A 68 -7.22 -1.79 20.43
CA GLY A 68 -6.36 -1.00 21.31
C GLY A 68 -5.02 -0.67 20.64
N ILE A 69 -4.39 -1.67 20.02
CA ILE A 69 -3.14 -1.51 19.27
C ILE A 69 -3.34 -0.57 18.08
N ALA A 70 -4.41 -0.74 17.31
CA ALA A 70 -4.72 0.14 16.18
C ALA A 70 -4.79 1.61 16.61
N LYS A 71 -5.46 1.91 17.73
CA LYS A 71 -5.55 3.28 18.28
C LYS A 71 -4.20 3.85 18.73
N GLU A 72 -3.31 3.02 19.27
CA GLU A 72 -1.97 3.45 19.65
C GLU A 72 -1.13 3.82 18.42
N ILE A 73 -1.19 2.99 17.37
CA ILE A 73 -0.50 3.27 16.10
C ILE A 73 -1.08 4.51 15.44
N GLU A 74 -2.41 4.62 15.37
CA GLU A 74 -3.12 5.79 14.83
C GLU A 74 -2.70 7.08 15.56
N LYS A 75 -2.57 7.03 16.89
CA LYS A 75 -2.06 8.17 17.67
C LYS A 75 -0.62 8.54 17.27
N ALA A 76 0.25 7.55 17.03
CA ALA A 76 1.62 7.81 16.59
C ALA A 76 1.63 8.41 15.17
N VAL A 77 0.88 7.82 14.23
CA VAL A 77 0.78 8.30 12.84
C VAL A 77 0.17 9.70 12.76
N ASN A 78 -0.83 10.04 13.57
CA ASN A 78 -1.44 11.37 13.57
C ASN A 78 -0.48 12.51 13.98
N THR A 79 0.71 12.18 14.51
CA THR A 79 1.78 13.16 14.70
C THR A 79 2.53 13.50 13.41
N THR A 80 2.46 12.62 12.41
CA THR A 80 2.94 12.85 11.06
C THR A 80 1.85 13.57 10.26
N SER A 81 2.19 14.63 9.54
CA SER A 81 1.23 15.40 8.75
C SER A 81 0.80 14.69 7.45
N VAL A 82 0.99 13.38 7.37
CA VAL A 82 0.86 12.57 6.15
C VAL A 82 -0.20 11.50 6.37
N THR A 83 -1.19 11.45 5.49
CA THR A 83 -2.23 10.40 5.53
C THR A 83 -1.94 9.29 4.52
N PHE A 84 -2.53 8.12 4.74
CA PHE A 84 -2.41 6.99 3.80
C PHE A 84 -2.95 7.35 2.41
N GLU A 85 -4.06 8.08 2.34
CA GLU A 85 -4.68 8.53 1.09
C GLU A 85 -3.74 9.45 0.30
N GLN A 86 -3.04 10.36 0.98
CA GLN A 86 -2.05 11.23 0.34
C GLN A 86 -0.87 10.43 -0.22
N LEU A 87 -0.41 9.40 0.50
CA LEU A 87 0.63 8.50 0.00
C LEU A 87 0.16 7.74 -1.24
N LEU A 88 -1.06 7.18 -1.19
CA LEU A 88 -1.64 6.44 -2.29
C LEU A 88 -1.84 7.34 -3.52
N GLN A 89 -2.41 8.53 -3.34
CA GLN A 89 -2.62 9.49 -4.43
C GLN A 89 -1.29 9.89 -5.08
N ARG A 90 -0.25 10.14 -4.27
CA ARG A 90 1.09 10.42 -4.78
C ARG A 90 1.66 9.25 -5.56
N GLN A 91 1.50 8.03 -5.04
CA GLN A 91 2.02 6.82 -5.69
C GLN A 91 1.34 6.59 -7.05
N LEU A 92 0.02 6.75 -7.12
CA LEU A 92 -0.74 6.64 -8.37
C LEU A 92 -0.34 7.72 -9.38
N GLY A 93 -0.08 8.95 -8.93
CA GLY A 93 0.39 10.04 -9.79
C GLY A 93 1.79 9.83 -10.37
N MET A 94 2.61 8.95 -9.80
CA MET A 94 3.94 8.59 -10.33
C MET A 94 3.90 7.44 -11.35
N GLY A 95 2.73 6.83 -11.57
CA GLY A 95 2.57 5.63 -12.38
C GLY A 95 2.75 4.37 -11.53
N CYS A 96 1.87 3.39 -11.73
CA CYS A 96 1.83 2.21 -10.88
C CYS A 96 1.33 1.01 -11.67
N ALA A 97 2.25 0.18 -12.18
CA ALA A 97 1.97 -0.83 -13.20
C ALA A 97 0.84 -1.80 -12.83
N LYS A 98 0.73 -2.21 -11.55
CA LYS A 98 -0.36 -3.11 -11.10
C LYS A 98 -1.71 -2.42 -11.09
N PHE A 99 -1.77 -1.16 -10.67
CA PHE A 99 -2.99 -0.38 -10.75
C PHE A 99 -3.29 -0.10 -12.22
N ASP A 100 -2.33 0.42 -12.99
CA ASP A 100 -2.47 0.72 -14.43
C ASP A 100 -2.92 -0.50 -15.27
N SER A 101 -2.52 -1.72 -14.89
CA SER A 101 -2.97 -2.96 -15.56
C SER A 101 -4.44 -3.32 -15.28
N LYS A 102 -4.98 -2.86 -14.14
CA LYS A 102 -6.39 -3.05 -13.73
C LYS A 102 -7.24 -1.79 -14.02
N LEU A 103 -6.57 -0.66 -14.23
CA LEU A 103 -7.15 0.63 -14.53
C LEU A 103 -7.41 0.76 -16.05
N SER A 104 -8.63 1.14 -16.43
CA SER A 104 -9.02 1.31 -17.83
C SER A 104 -8.71 2.72 -18.29
N SER A 105 -7.92 2.83 -19.36
CA SER A 105 -7.26 4.06 -19.84
C SER A 105 -8.12 5.28 -20.20
N THR A 106 -9.44 5.24 -19.99
CA THR A 106 -10.42 6.07 -20.72
C THR A 106 -11.34 6.93 -19.85
N GLN A 107 -11.36 6.81 -18.51
CA GLN A 107 -12.27 7.59 -17.65
C GLN A 107 -11.63 8.07 -16.33
N LEU A 108 -12.34 8.95 -15.62
CA LEU A 108 -12.04 9.36 -14.24
C LEU A 108 -12.22 8.14 -13.34
N GLU A 109 -11.12 7.65 -12.78
CA GLU A 109 -11.12 6.45 -11.96
C GLU A 109 -11.15 6.85 -10.50
N THR A 110 -12.17 6.38 -9.79
CA THR A 110 -12.26 6.57 -8.34
C THR A 110 -11.61 5.37 -7.67
N VAL A 111 -10.60 5.64 -6.85
CA VAL A 111 -9.93 4.63 -6.04
C VAL A 111 -10.47 4.76 -4.62
N SER A 112 -11.04 3.69 -4.08
CA SER A 112 -11.62 3.67 -2.74
C SER A 112 -10.75 2.85 -1.79
N VAL A 113 -10.24 3.46 -0.73
CA VAL A 113 -9.54 2.74 0.35
C VAL A 113 -10.58 2.11 1.27
N GLU A 114 -10.74 0.79 1.16
CA GLU A 114 -11.70 0.03 1.99
C GLU A 114 -11.14 -0.30 3.35
N LYS A 115 -9.85 -0.63 3.42
CA LYS A 115 -9.14 -0.95 4.66
C LYS A 115 -7.68 -0.54 4.52
N TYR A 116 -7.08 -0.07 5.61
CA TYR A 116 -5.65 0.15 5.71
C TYR A 116 -5.20 -0.03 7.15
N GLY A 117 -3.92 -0.34 7.34
CA GLY A 117 -3.37 -0.64 8.64
C GLY A 117 -2.15 -1.54 8.61
N PHE A 118 -2.03 -2.38 9.62
CA PHE A 118 -0.88 -3.26 9.84
C PHE A 118 -1.33 -4.65 10.29
N ARG A 119 -0.54 -5.66 9.96
CA ARG A 119 -0.74 -7.02 10.46
C ARG A 119 0.58 -7.66 10.84
N VAL A 120 0.53 -8.63 11.75
CA VAL A 120 1.72 -9.43 12.10
C VAL A 120 2.20 -10.20 10.87
N SER A 121 3.52 -10.23 10.68
CA SER A 121 4.16 -10.94 9.57
C SER A 121 3.95 -12.45 9.69
N LYS A 122 3.82 -13.16 8.56
CA LYS A 122 3.72 -14.63 8.59
C LYS A 122 5.06 -15.21 9.06
N GLY A 123 5.03 -15.96 10.15
CA GLY A 123 6.21 -16.63 10.70
C GLY A 123 7.11 -15.76 11.59
N ASP A 124 6.80 -14.49 11.77
CA ASP A 124 7.51 -13.60 12.70
C ASP A 124 6.50 -12.76 13.51
N SER A 125 6.36 -13.11 14.80
CA SER A 125 5.45 -12.41 15.71
C SER A 125 5.93 -11.02 16.09
N GLU A 126 7.22 -10.73 15.92
CA GLU A 126 7.85 -9.48 16.34
C GLU A 126 7.86 -8.42 15.25
N SER A 127 7.60 -8.81 14.00
CA SER A 127 7.53 -7.90 12.86
C SER A 127 6.10 -7.73 12.33
N VAL A 128 5.84 -6.56 11.77
CA VAL A 128 4.58 -6.21 11.12
C VAL A 128 4.80 -5.83 9.68
N VAL A 129 3.79 -6.09 8.86
CA VAL A 129 3.70 -5.66 7.46
C VAL A 129 2.52 -4.71 7.30
N ALA A 130 2.56 -3.84 6.28
CA ALA A 130 1.38 -3.06 5.91
C ALA A 130 0.25 -3.98 5.47
N TRP A 131 -0.99 -3.55 5.69
CA TRP A 131 -2.18 -4.25 5.25
C TRP A 131 -3.17 -3.24 4.69
N PHE A 132 -3.61 -3.42 3.45
CA PHE A 132 -4.62 -2.57 2.84
C PHE A 132 -5.44 -3.30 1.77
N SER A 133 -6.71 -2.88 1.65
CA SER A 133 -7.64 -3.27 0.58
C SER A 133 -8.05 -2.00 -0.16
N ILE A 134 -7.81 -1.97 -1.47
CA ILE A 134 -8.11 -0.83 -2.33
C ILE A 134 -9.02 -1.30 -3.45
N ALA A 135 -10.22 -0.73 -3.51
CA ALA A 135 -11.18 -0.97 -4.58
C ALA A 135 -10.97 0.06 -5.71
N LEU A 136 -10.91 -0.45 -6.94
CA LEU A 136 -10.83 0.32 -8.16
C LEU A 136 -12.24 0.36 -8.76
N ASN A 137 -12.90 1.52 -8.68
CA ASN A 137 -14.23 1.72 -9.22
C ASN A 137 -14.11 2.10 -10.69
N ASN A 138 -13.90 1.07 -11.49
CA ASN A 138 -13.94 1.13 -12.95
C ASN A 138 -15.17 0.36 -13.44
N ASN A 139 -15.43 0.37 -14.75
CA ASN A 139 -16.52 -0.43 -15.35
C ASN A 139 -16.45 -1.94 -15.04
N ALA A 140 -15.34 -2.43 -14.47
CA ALA A 140 -15.25 -3.69 -13.75
C ALA A 140 -14.66 -3.41 -12.36
N GLU A 141 -15.42 -3.70 -11.30
CA GLU A 141 -14.94 -3.62 -9.92
C GLU A 141 -13.73 -4.55 -9.75
N ALA A 142 -12.59 -3.99 -9.35
CA ALA A 142 -11.40 -4.77 -9.06
C ALA A 142 -10.82 -4.34 -7.70
N THR A 143 -10.47 -5.31 -6.87
CA THR A 143 -9.84 -5.06 -5.58
C THR A 143 -8.36 -5.44 -5.62
N ILE A 144 -7.53 -4.67 -4.92
CA ILE A 144 -6.13 -4.98 -4.66
C ILE A 144 -5.98 -5.19 -3.15
N ASN A 145 -5.52 -6.38 -2.76
CA ASN A 145 -5.29 -6.75 -1.38
C ASN A 145 -3.79 -6.92 -1.11
N PHE A 146 -3.21 -6.05 -0.31
CA PHE A 146 -1.83 -6.19 0.15
C PHE A 146 -1.82 -6.71 1.60
N PRO A 147 -1.01 -7.73 1.95
CA PRO A 147 -0.04 -8.42 1.11
C PRO A 147 -0.59 -9.64 0.32
N ALA A 148 -1.87 -9.99 0.46
CA ALA A 148 -2.41 -11.27 -0.05
C ALA A 148 -2.17 -11.50 -1.56
N ASP A 149 -2.31 -10.47 -2.39
CA ASP A 149 -2.08 -10.53 -3.84
C ASP A 149 -0.58 -10.54 -4.21
N PHE A 150 0.30 -10.47 -3.20
CA PHE A 150 1.75 -10.27 -3.32
C PHE A 150 2.55 -11.33 -2.54
N ASP A 151 1.89 -12.28 -1.88
CA ASP A 151 2.52 -13.35 -1.09
C ASP A 151 3.37 -14.32 -1.96
N GLU A 152 3.16 -14.32 -3.28
CA GLU A 152 3.91 -15.14 -4.25
C GLU A 152 5.13 -14.42 -4.86
N LEU A 153 5.38 -13.16 -4.48
CA LEU A 153 6.58 -12.47 -4.94
C LEU A 153 7.82 -13.07 -4.25
N ASP A 154 8.85 -13.41 -5.03
CA ASP A 154 10.20 -13.77 -4.53
C ASP A 154 10.87 -12.62 -3.74
N THR A 155 10.20 -11.47 -3.63
CA THR A 155 10.69 -10.30 -2.91
C THR A 155 10.14 -10.30 -1.49
N ALA A 156 11.04 -10.24 -0.51
CA ALA A 156 10.65 -10.09 0.89
C ALA A 156 9.78 -8.83 1.07
N LEU A 157 8.60 -9.01 1.65
CA LEU A 157 7.69 -7.91 1.93
C LEU A 157 8.33 -6.94 2.94
N PRO A 158 8.17 -5.61 2.75
CA PRO A 158 8.61 -4.63 3.73
C PRO A 158 7.99 -4.94 5.09
N SER A 159 8.83 -5.05 6.11
CA SER A 159 8.42 -5.27 7.49
C SER A 159 9.30 -4.48 8.44
N ILE A 160 8.73 -4.11 9.58
CA ILE A 160 9.45 -3.45 10.68
C ILE A 160 9.00 -4.03 12.02
N PRO A 161 9.79 -3.89 13.09
CA PRO A 161 9.40 -4.39 14.41
C PRO A 161 8.11 -3.74 14.90
N PHE A 162 7.23 -4.55 15.51
CA PHE A 162 5.94 -4.12 16.06
C PHE A 162 6.07 -2.92 17.01
N ASN A 163 7.05 -2.99 17.94
CA ASN A 163 7.26 -1.93 18.92
C ASN A 163 7.63 -0.59 18.28
N VAL A 164 8.27 -0.61 17.10
CA VAL A 164 8.61 0.59 16.34
C VAL A 164 7.34 1.17 15.71
N VAL A 165 6.53 0.37 15.02
CA VAL A 165 5.28 0.86 14.39
C VAL A 165 4.31 1.48 15.40
N LYS A 166 4.31 0.96 16.64
CA LYS A 166 3.45 1.42 17.73
C LYS A 166 3.87 2.78 18.29
N SER A 167 5.16 3.11 18.24
CA SER A 167 5.74 4.27 18.93
C SER A 167 6.28 5.36 18.00
N ASP A 168 6.60 5.02 16.76
CA ASP A 168 7.17 5.91 15.76
C ASP A 168 6.23 6.00 14.54
N GLY A 169 5.51 7.12 14.45
CA GLY A 169 4.59 7.39 13.35
C GLY A 169 5.29 7.50 12.00
N GLU A 170 6.53 8.00 11.96
CA GLU A 170 7.28 8.13 10.71
C GLU A 170 7.68 6.76 10.18
N ALA A 171 8.09 5.85 11.08
CA ALA A 171 8.37 4.46 10.71
C ALA A 171 7.11 3.75 10.16
N ALA A 172 5.94 4.00 10.75
CA ALA A 172 4.66 3.48 10.27
C ALA A 172 4.29 4.00 8.87
N VAL A 173 4.44 5.32 8.65
CA VAL A 173 4.24 5.96 7.34
C VAL A 173 5.24 5.45 6.30
N GLN A 174 6.49 5.24 6.70
CA GLN A 174 7.52 4.72 5.82
C GLN A 174 7.24 3.26 5.42
N LEU A 175 6.71 2.46 6.33
CA LEU A 175 6.26 1.10 6.00
C LEU A 175 5.15 1.13 4.94
N TRP A 176 4.13 2.00 5.07
CA TRP A 176 3.12 2.17 4.03
C TRP A 176 3.71 2.61 2.69
N ARG A 177 4.62 3.59 2.71
CA ARG A 177 5.29 4.08 1.50
C ARG A 177 6.03 2.94 0.78
N ASN A 178 6.80 2.15 1.52
CA ASN A 178 7.55 1.03 0.97
C ASN A 178 6.61 -0.05 0.41
N SER A 179 5.53 -0.38 1.12
CA SER A 179 4.54 -1.36 0.65
C SER A 179 3.77 -0.90 -0.58
N LEU A 180 3.43 0.39 -0.67
CA LEU A 180 2.84 0.99 -1.88
C LEU A 180 3.82 0.95 -3.05
N ALA A 181 5.11 1.18 -2.81
CA ALA A 181 6.14 1.07 -3.85
C ALA A 181 6.24 -0.35 -4.42
N VAL A 182 6.28 -1.38 -3.56
CA VAL A 182 6.27 -2.80 -3.98
C VAL A 182 5.03 -3.10 -4.82
N THR A 183 3.87 -2.57 -4.42
CA THR A 183 2.62 -2.74 -5.15
C THR A 183 2.72 -2.19 -6.59
N CYS A 184 3.54 -1.16 -6.81
CA CYS A 184 3.75 -0.53 -8.11
C CYS A 184 4.91 -1.10 -8.93
N GLY A 185 5.63 -2.11 -8.41
CA GLY A 185 6.81 -2.68 -9.07
C GLY A 185 8.10 -1.89 -8.85
N GLY A 186 8.17 -1.11 -7.78
CA GLY A 186 9.39 -0.44 -7.29
C GLY A 186 10.22 -1.33 -6.37
#